data_AF-A0A0X3Q2E1-F1
#
_entry.id   AF-A0A0X3Q2E1-F1
#
_cell.length_a   1.000
_cell.length_b   1.000
_cell.length_c   1.000
_cell.angle_alpha   90.00
_cell.angle_beta   90.00
_cell.angle_gamma   90.00
#
_symmetry.space_group_name_H-M   'P 1'
#
loop_
_entity.id
_entity.type
_entity.pdbx_description
1 polymer ?
#
loop_
_entity_poly.entity_id
_entity_poly.type
_entity_poly.pdbx_seq_one_letter_code
_entity_poly.pdbx_strand_id
1 'polypeptide(L)'
;MSPPSYPDISKAVRDFLKKNYNFGTIFFSHKGNHDFIDFTTRIDSLTDAHKTFGSIESKFKVEDYGFTLCEKWNTRDAISADLTFEDRIINGLKQTFRMTYDTFSGRTRAFVRNNYKAPSINAHLDFALKSSAPDVSASCVIGCVAFT
;
A
#
# COMPACT_ATOMS: atom_id res chain seq x y z
N MET A 1 -5.04 -8.12 -22.13
CA MET A 1 -5.29 -8.02 -20.67
C MET A 1 -3.94 -7.85 -20.02
N SER A 2 -3.70 -6.75 -19.29
CA SER A 2 -2.40 -6.54 -18.64
C SER A 2 -2.14 -7.66 -17.62
N PRO A 3 -0.95 -8.28 -17.59
CA PRO A 3 -0.64 -9.31 -16.61
C PRO A 3 -0.68 -8.73 -15.18
N PRO A 4 -1.00 -9.55 -14.16
CA PRO A 4 -0.95 -9.12 -12.77
C PRO A 4 0.48 -8.70 -12.39
N SER A 5 0.61 -7.84 -11.37
CA SER A 5 1.94 -7.51 -10.85
C SER A 5 2.56 -8.73 -10.20
N TYR A 6 3.89 -8.83 -10.14
CA TYR A 6 4.60 -9.94 -9.50
C TYR A 6 4.07 -10.32 -8.11
N PRO A 7 3.82 -9.38 -7.17
CA PRO A 7 3.23 -9.71 -5.86
C PRO A 7 1.79 -10.24 -5.94
N ASP A 8 1.06 -9.92 -7.02
CA ASP A 8 -0.35 -10.28 -7.17
C ASP A 8 -0.56 -11.69 -7.76
N ILE A 9 0.48 -12.33 -8.32
CA ILE A 9 0.38 -13.69 -8.89
C ILE A 9 -0.11 -14.70 -7.86
N SER A 10 0.39 -14.60 -6.61
CA SER A 10 0.00 -15.50 -5.51
C SER A 10 -1.10 -14.94 -4.61
N LYS A 11 -1.68 -13.79 -4.96
CA LYS A 11 -2.59 -13.06 -4.08
C LYS A 11 -3.87 -13.84 -3.78
N ALA A 12 -4.47 -14.48 -4.79
CA ALA A 12 -5.69 -15.27 -4.58
C ALA A 12 -5.50 -16.40 -3.55
N VAL A 13 -4.39 -17.13 -3.66
CA VAL A 13 -4.04 -18.21 -2.72
C VAL A 13 -3.71 -17.65 -1.33
N ARG A 14 -2.95 -16.55 -1.28
CA ARG A 14 -2.59 -15.89 -0.01
C ARG A 14 -3.82 -15.34 0.71
N ASP A 15 -4.76 -14.76 -0.03
CA ASP A 15 -5.99 -14.23 0.51
C ASP A 15 -6.88 -15.37 1.02
N PHE A 16 -6.97 -16.49 0.30
CA PHE A 16 -7.68 -17.68 0.79
C PHE A 16 -7.12 -18.19 2.13
N LEU A 17 -5.79 -18.22 2.27
CA LEU A 17 -5.14 -18.73 3.49
C LEU A 17 -5.16 -17.74 4.66
N LYS A 18 -5.18 -16.43 4.40
CA LYS A 18 -5.02 -15.41 5.46
C LYS A 18 -6.32 -14.71 5.83
N LYS A 19 -7.30 -14.63 4.94
CA LYS A 19 -8.51 -13.85 5.17
C LYS A 19 -9.35 -14.52 6.26
N ASN A 20 -9.69 -13.75 7.30
CA ASN A 20 -10.48 -14.15 8.47
C ASN A 20 -9.81 -15.15 9.43
N TYR A 21 -8.55 -15.54 9.20
CA TYR A 21 -7.77 -16.35 10.14
C TYR A 21 -6.95 -15.47 11.08
N ASN A 22 -7.62 -14.82 12.03
CA ASN A 22 -6.98 -13.98 13.06
C ASN A 22 -7.03 -14.68 14.43
N PHE A 23 -6.17 -15.68 14.62
CA PHE A 23 -6.04 -16.35 15.91
C PHE A 23 -5.41 -15.38 16.94
N GLY A 24 -6.00 -15.31 18.15
CA GLY A 24 -5.47 -14.52 19.27
C GLY A 24 -5.59 -13.00 19.12
N THR A 25 -6.32 -12.48 18.12
CA THR A 25 -6.52 -11.04 17.93
C THR A 25 -8.01 -10.69 17.78
N ILE A 26 -8.51 -9.83 18.64
CA ILE A 26 -9.84 -9.22 18.51
C ILE A 26 -9.66 -7.88 17.82
N PHE A 27 -10.36 -7.62 16.74
CA PHE A 27 -10.25 -6.35 16.02
C PHE A 27 -11.61 -5.70 15.82
N PHE A 28 -11.62 -4.38 15.91
CA PHE A 28 -12.72 -3.53 15.52
C PHE A 28 -12.26 -2.68 14.33
N SER A 29 -13.06 -2.64 13.25
CA SER A 29 -12.77 -1.80 12.09
C SER A 29 -14.01 -1.03 11.70
N HIS A 30 -13.87 0.28 11.62
CA HIS A 30 -14.88 1.20 11.14
C HIS A 30 -14.37 1.86 9.86
N LYS A 31 -15.21 1.89 8.84
CA LYS A 31 -14.96 2.61 7.60
C LYS A 31 -16.06 3.64 7.43
N GLY A 32 -15.66 4.89 7.25
CA GLY A 32 -16.56 5.96 6.87
C GLY A 32 -16.09 6.59 5.56
N ASN A 33 -17.03 7.13 4.83
CA ASN A 33 -16.80 7.90 3.63
C ASN A 33 -17.52 9.24 3.83
N HIS A 34 -16.83 10.32 3.50
CA HIS A 34 -17.39 11.66 3.45
C HIS A 34 -16.84 12.36 2.20
N ASP A 35 -17.69 12.50 1.19
CA ASP A 35 -17.38 13.10 -0.12
C ASP A 35 -16.08 12.52 -0.72
N PHE A 36 -15.00 13.28 -0.65
CA PHE A 36 -13.69 12.97 -1.23
C PHE A 36 -12.73 12.29 -0.25
N ILE A 37 -13.16 12.08 1.00
CA ILE A 37 -12.36 11.50 2.09
C ILE A 37 -12.94 10.16 2.53
N ASP A 38 -12.18 9.10 2.31
CA ASP A 38 -12.39 7.78 2.92
C ASP A 38 -11.55 7.70 4.20
N PHE A 39 -12.16 7.45 5.36
CA PHE A 39 -11.42 7.17 6.58
C PHE A 39 -11.69 5.75 7.07
N THR A 40 -10.63 5.08 7.49
CA THR A 40 -10.68 3.74 8.07
C THR A 40 -9.98 3.78 9.42
N THR A 41 -10.75 3.53 10.48
CA THR A 41 -10.22 3.37 11.83
C THR A 41 -10.23 1.89 12.18
N ARG A 42 -9.12 1.40 12.72
CA ARG A 42 -8.98 0.01 13.13
C ARG A 42 -8.29 -0.06 14.49
N ILE A 43 -8.83 -0.87 15.38
CA ILE A 43 -8.26 -1.17 16.69
C ILE A 43 -8.07 -2.68 16.77
N ASP A 44 -6.85 -3.12 17.01
CA ASP A 44 -6.45 -4.52 17.16
C ASP A 44 -6.02 -4.77 18.61
N SER A 45 -6.68 -5.70 19.29
CA SER A 45 -6.33 -6.16 20.63
C SER A 45 -5.76 -7.58 20.57
N LEU A 46 -4.50 -7.73 20.97
CA LEU A 46 -3.80 -9.00 20.99
C LEU A 46 -4.00 -9.65 22.36
N THR A 47 -4.77 -10.75 22.39
CA THR A 47 -5.22 -11.40 23.63
C THR A 47 -4.05 -12.01 24.40
N ASP A 48 -3.08 -12.61 23.72
CA ASP A 48 -1.94 -13.28 24.35
C ASP A 48 -0.93 -12.31 24.99
N ALA A 49 -0.79 -11.11 24.44
CA ALA A 49 0.17 -10.11 24.92
C ALA A 49 -0.47 -9.00 25.76
N HIS A 50 -1.80 -8.99 25.88
CA HIS A 50 -2.58 -7.89 26.49
C HIS A 50 -2.20 -6.51 25.94
N LYS A 51 -1.95 -6.41 24.63
CA LYS A 51 -1.59 -5.16 23.95
C LYS A 51 -2.63 -4.76 22.93
N THR A 52 -3.01 -3.49 22.95
CA THR A 52 -3.95 -2.89 22.01
C THR A 52 -3.24 -1.90 21.09
N PHE A 53 -3.55 -1.95 19.80
CA PHE A 53 -2.99 -1.09 18.78
C PHE A 53 -4.11 -0.43 17.99
N GLY A 54 -4.05 0.90 17.84
CA GLY A 54 -4.92 1.65 16.96
C GLY A 54 -4.20 2.03 15.67
N SER A 55 -4.97 2.10 14.59
CA SER A 55 -4.56 2.74 13.35
C SER A 55 -5.72 3.54 12.76
N ILE A 56 -5.40 4.69 12.21
CA ILE A 56 -6.32 5.56 11.47
C ILE A 56 -5.69 5.76 10.09
N GLU A 57 -6.46 5.48 9.04
CA GLU A 57 -6.04 5.64 7.65
C GLU A 57 -7.04 6.56 6.96
N SER A 58 -6.58 7.74 6.53
CA SER A 58 -7.36 8.75 5.81
C SER A 58 -6.91 8.77 4.36
N LYS A 59 -7.84 8.61 3.43
CA LYS A 59 -7.61 8.59 1.99
C LYS A 59 -8.41 9.71 1.35
N PHE A 60 -7.72 10.71 0.86
CA PHE A 60 -8.28 11.78 0.07
C PHE A 60 -8.07 11.46 -1.41
N LYS A 61 -9.18 11.28 -2.14
CA LYS A 61 -9.17 10.99 -3.58
C LYS A 61 -9.66 12.19 -4.35
N VAL A 62 -8.86 12.63 -5.30
CA VAL A 62 -9.24 13.66 -6.26
C VAL A 62 -9.20 13.01 -7.64
N GLU A 63 -10.34 12.42 -8.02
CA GLU A 63 -10.50 11.68 -9.26
C GLU A 63 -10.22 12.56 -10.50
N ASP A 64 -10.66 13.82 -10.44
CA ASP A 64 -10.45 14.84 -11.50
C ASP A 64 -8.97 15.06 -11.86
N TYR A 65 -8.05 14.79 -10.92
CA TYR A 65 -6.61 14.96 -11.08
C TYR A 65 -5.83 13.63 -11.04
N GLY A 66 -6.51 12.47 -10.96
CA GLY A 66 -5.85 11.15 -10.86
C GLY A 66 -4.94 11.06 -9.63
N PHE A 67 -5.28 11.80 -8.58
CA PHE A 67 -4.45 12.03 -7.41
C PHE A 67 -5.09 11.38 -6.19
N THR A 68 -4.29 10.71 -5.37
CA THR A 68 -4.74 10.20 -4.08
C THR A 68 -3.68 10.47 -3.02
N LEU A 69 -4.08 11.13 -1.95
CA LEU A 69 -3.28 11.28 -0.74
C LEU A 69 -3.82 10.29 0.30
N CYS A 70 -2.95 9.47 0.86
CA CYS A 70 -3.30 8.56 1.94
C CYS A 70 -2.39 8.79 3.14
N GLU A 71 -2.96 9.22 4.24
CA GLU A 71 -2.29 9.37 5.51
C GLU A 71 -2.64 8.21 6.43
N LYS A 72 -1.64 7.67 7.12
CA LYS A 72 -1.80 6.57 8.06
C LYS A 72 -1.09 6.89 9.36
N TRP A 73 -1.86 6.86 10.43
CA TRP A 73 -1.42 7.11 11.79
C TRP A 73 -1.61 5.86 12.62
N ASN A 74 -0.55 5.42 13.32
CA ASN A 74 -0.62 4.26 14.20
C ASN A 74 -0.26 4.65 15.64
N THR A 75 -0.83 3.97 16.63
CA THR A 75 -0.50 4.14 18.07
C THR A 75 0.92 3.68 18.43
N ARG A 76 1.69 3.16 17.47
CA ARG A 76 3.11 2.84 17.62
C ARG A 76 4.00 3.96 17.09
N ASP A 77 3.57 5.21 17.22
CA ASP A 77 4.42 6.36 16.93
C ASP A 77 4.93 6.37 15.48
N ALA A 78 4.11 5.88 14.54
CA ALA A 78 4.47 5.81 13.13
C ALA A 78 3.42 6.51 12.28
N ILE A 79 3.89 7.46 11.47
CA ILE A 79 3.11 8.27 10.55
C ILE A 79 3.57 7.90 9.15
N SER A 80 2.64 7.59 8.26
CA SER A 80 2.96 7.38 6.84
C SER A 80 2.07 8.23 5.97
N ALA A 81 2.66 8.91 5.00
CA ALA A 81 1.95 9.68 3.99
C ALA A 81 2.31 9.12 2.61
N ASP A 82 1.29 8.70 1.87
CA ASP A 82 1.38 8.14 0.53
C ASP A 82 0.72 9.10 -0.46
N LEU A 83 1.49 9.57 -1.43
CA LEU A 83 1.06 10.41 -2.53
C LEU A 83 1.07 9.59 -3.81
N THR A 84 -0.10 9.32 -4.41
CA THR A 84 -0.19 8.53 -5.62
C THR A 84 -0.75 9.33 -6.78
N PHE A 85 -0.10 9.22 -7.94
CA PHE A 85 -0.54 9.78 -9.21
C PHE A 85 -0.78 8.63 -10.18
N GLU A 86 -1.97 8.57 -10.75
CA GLU A 86 -2.37 7.57 -11.74
C GLU A 86 -2.63 8.25 -13.08
N ASP A 87 -2.09 7.66 -14.15
CA ASP A 87 -2.40 7.95 -15.56
C ASP A 87 -2.20 9.41 -16.03
N ARG A 88 -1.42 10.21 -15.30
CA ARG A 88 -1.17 11.62 -15.67
C ARG A 88 -0.01 11.85 -16.63
N ILE A 89 1.06 11.08 -16.49
CA ILE A 89 2.28 11.27 -17.30
C ILE A 89 2.23 10.36 -18.52
N ILE A 90 1.85 9.09 -18.32
CA ILE A 90 1.66 8.08 -19.36
C ILE A 90 0.47 7.22 -18.96
N ASN A 91 -0.41 6.89 -19.92
CA ASN A 91 -1.50 5.95 -19.69
C ASN A 91 -0.97 4.60 -19.20
N GLY A 92 -1.44 4.14 -18.04
CA GLY A 92 -1.00 2.92 -17.37
C GLY A 92 0.13 3.11 -16.36
N LEU A 93 0.66 4.33 -16.18
CA LEU A 93 1.69 4.62 -15.18
C LEU A 93 1.04 5.07 -13.85
N LYS A 94 1.35 4.34 -12.79
CA LYS A 94 1.05 4.69 -11.41
C LYS A 94 2.35 5.00 -10.67
N GLN A 95 2.50 6.24 -10.24
CA GLN A 95 3.59 6.68 -9.38
C GLN A 95 3.09 6.83 -7.95
N THR A 96 3.90 6.43 -6.98
CA THR A 96 3.55 6.49 -5.56
C THR A 96 4.78 6.91 -4.77
N PHE A 97 4.70 8.07 -4.13
CA PHE A 97 5.68 8.56 -3.18
C PHE A 97 5.17 8.27 -1.78
N ARG A 98 5.89 7.48 -1.01
CA ARG A 98 5.54 7.15 0.37
C ARG A 98 6.63 7.67 1.29
N MET A 99 6.25 8.46 2.28
CA MET A 99 7.12 8.88 3.36
C MET A 99 6.60 8.28 4.66
N THR A 100 7.47 7.60 5.40
CA THR A 100 7.17 7.08 6.73
C THR A 100 8.09 7.74 7.73
N TYR A 101 7.50 8.33 8.75
CA TYR A 101 8.19 8.92 9.89
C TYR A 101 7.85 8.13 11.15
N ASP A 102 8.89 7.65 11.82
CA ASP A 102 8.79 7.02 13.13
C ASP A 102 9.11 8.08 14.20
N THR A 103 8.11 8.53 14.95
CA THR A 103 8.24 9.57 15.98
C THR A 103 9.03 9.09 17.19
N PHE A 104 9.14 7.77 17.43
CA PHE A 104 9.92 7.22 18.53
C PHE A 104 11.42 7.17 18.19
N SER A 105 11.76 6.67 16.99
CA SER A 105 13.17 6.56 16.57
C SER A 105 13.71 7.77 15.81
N GLY A 106 12.84 8.71 15.42
CA GLY A 106 13.18 9.87 14.58
C GLY A 106 13.57 9.50 13.15
N ARG A 107 13.38 8.23 12.75
CA ARG A 107 13.82 7.73 11.44
C ARG A 107 12.77 8.02 10.38
N THR A 108 13.18 8.82 9.40
CA THR A 108 12.41 9.00 8.16
C THR A 108 12.83 7.96 7.13
N ARG A 109 11.85 7.38 6.45
CA ARG A 109 12.06 6.52 5.28
C ARG A 109 11.23 7.08 4.13
N ALA A 110 11.81 7.13 2.95
CA ALA A 110 11.09 7.49 1.74
C ALA A 110 11.11 6.31 0.76
N PHE A 111 10.00 6.12 0.07
CA PHE A 111 9.80 5.10 -0.93
C PHE A 111 9.25 5.76 -2.20
N VAL A 112 9.84 5.44 -3.34
CA VAL A 112 9.35 5.90 -4.65
C VAL A 112 9.03 4.67 -5.48
N ARG A 113 7.74 4.43 -5.68
CA ARG A 113 7.22 3.30 -6.45
C ARG A 113 6.68 3.77 -7.77
N ASN A 114 7.12 3.14 -8.84
CA ASN A 114 6.64 3.33 -10.19
C ASN A 114 6.12 1.98 -10.68
N ASN A 115 4.88 1.97 -11.13
CA ASN A 115 4.24 0.79 -11.69
C ASN A 115 3.69 1.15 -13.06
N TYR A 116 4.13 0.45 -14.10
CA TYR A 116 3.70 0.66 -15.47
C TYR A 116 2.97 -0.58 -15.98
N LYS A 117 1.73 -0.38 -16.42
CA LYS A 117 0.87 -1.41 -17.00
C LYS A 117 0.67 -1.15 -18.48
N ALA A 118 1.00 -2.15 -19.29
CA ALA A 118 0.73 -2.21 -20.72
C ALA A 118 -0.07 -3.48 -21.05
N PRO A 119 -0.64 -3.60 -22.27
CA PRO A 119 -1.49 -4.72 -22.67
C PRO A 119 -0.87 -6.12 -22.51
N SER A 120 0.48 -6.22 -22.45
CA SER A 120 1.22 -7.48 -22.31
C SER A 120 2.33 -7.45 -21.26
N ILE A 121 2.58 -6.30 -20.60
CA ILE A 121 3.71 -6.11 -19.68
C ILE A 121 3.23 -5.39 -18.43
N ASN A 122 3.73 -5.79 -17.28
CA ASN A 122 3.58 -5.09 -16.01
C ASN A 122 4.95 -4.96 -15.36
N ALA A 123 5.48 -3.73 -15.35
CA ALA A 123 6.80 -3.42 -14.81
C ALA A 123 6.66 -2.60 -13.53
N HIS A 124 7.44 -2.95 -12.52
CA HIS A 124 7.43 -2.31 -11.21
C HIS A 124 8.86 -1.98 -10.79
N LEU A 125 9.06 -0.75 -10.34
CA LEU A 125 10.33 -0.22 -9.81
C LEU A 125 10.04 0.44 -8.46
N ASP A 126 10.65 -0.04 -7.39
CA ASP A 126 10.55 0.53 -6.04
C ASP A 126 11.93 0.91 -5.53
N PHE A 127 12.09 2.20 -5.22
CA PHE A 127 13.28 2.78 -4.62
C PHE A 127 12.99 3.06 -3.16
N ALA A 128 13.61 2.30 -2.26
CA ALA A 128 13.53 2.51 -0.82
C ALA A 128 14.77 3.30 -0.34
N LEU A 129 14.58 4.58 -0.08
CA LEU A 129 15.56 5.49 0.48
C LEU A 129 15.58 5.30 2.00
N LYS A 130 16.47 4.41 2.46
CA LYS A 130 16.77 4.19 3.87
C LYS A 130 18.03 4.98 4.26
N SER A 131 18.22 5.24 5.55
CA SER A 131 19.36 6.02 6.10
C SER A 131 20.76 5.47 5.77
N SER A 132 20.86 4.29 5.16
CA SER A 132 22.13 3.62 4.88
C SER A 132 21.97 2.84 3.57
N ALA A 133 22.26 3.53 2.46
CA ALA A 133 22.11 3.12 1.06
C ALA A 133 20.65 2.97 0.54
N PRO A 134 20.39 3.42 -0.71
CA PRO A 134 19.12 3.20 -1.38
C PRO A 134 19.01 1.74 -1.82
N ASP A 135 17.86 1.13 -1.54
CA ASP A 135 17.53 -0.24 -1.92
C ASP A 135 16.59 -0.18 -3.13
N VAL A 136 16.93 -0.90 -4.19
CA VAL A 136 16.23 -0.84 -5.48
C VAL A 136 15.69 -2.20 -5.81
N SER A 137 14.37 -2.30 -5.95
CA SER A 137 13.70 -3.53 -6.36
C SER A 137 12.96 -3.31 -7.67
N ALA A 138 13.27 -4.16 -8.65
CA ALA A 138 12.67 -4.14 -9.98
C ALA A 138 11.99 -5.50 -10.22
N SER A 139 10.78 -5.48 -10.78
CA SER A 139 10.12 -6.69 -11.26
C SER A 139 9.40 -6.41 -12.57
N CYS A 140 9.41 -7.38 -13.48
CA CYS A 140 8.73 -7.29 -14.76
C CYS A 140 8.00 -8.60 -15.00
N VAL A 141 6.70 -8.51 -15.29
CA VAL A 141 5.86 -9.64 -15.64
C VAL A 141 5.40 -9.47 -17.08
N ILE A 142 5.64 -10.50 -17.89
CA ILE A 142 5.26 -10.52 -19.31
C ILE A 142 4.18 -11.58 -19.47
N GLY A 143 3.02 -11.17 -20.01
CA GLY A 143 1.95 -12.08 -20.36
C GLY A 143 2.22 -12.73 -21.71
N CYS A 144 2.25 -14.05 -21.76
CA CYS A 144 2.25 -14.82 -23.00
C CYS A 144 0.89 -15.53 -23.16
N VAL A 145 0.40 -15.66 -24.40
CA VAL A 145 -0.94 -16.21 -24.73
C VAL A 145 -1.06 -17.73 -24.49
N ALA A 146 -0.05 -18.38 -23.88
CA ALA A 146 0.02 -19.83 -23.73
C ALA A 146 -0.69 -20.44 -22.50
N PHE A 147 -1.39 -19.63 -21.69
CA PHE A 147 -2.15 -20.13 -20.54
C PHE A 147 -3.64 -19.84 -20.69
N THR A 148 -4.29 -20.56 -21.61
CA THR A 148 -5.74 -20.79 -21.63
C THR A 148 -6.10 -21.99 -20.79
#